data_AF-A0A4D6YCX4-F1
#
_entry.id   AF-A0A4D6YCX4-F1
#
_cell.length_a   1.000
_cell.length_b   1.000
_cell.length_c   1.000
_cell.angle_alpha   90.00
_cell.angle_beta   90.00
_cell.angle_gamma   90.00
#
_symmetry.space_group_name_H-M   'P 1'
#
loop_
_entity.id
_entity.type
_entity.pdbx_description
1 polymer ?
#
loop_
_entity_poly.entity_id
_entity_poly.type
_entity_poly.pdbx_seq_one_letter_code
_entity_poly.pdbx_strand_id
1 'polypeptide(L)'
;MSSQLGTYPNMKKILINKQRSLKYLSGLIAEGRDMGTAVFPDAVIKFFLDADLEVRVQRRAIEFKKKGYHVNYEELFMQMKNRDESDRNRLFSPLCIPKNAIILDSTYMTLSEVIKSIIEIILKKIEI
;
A
#
# COMPACT_ATOMS: atom_id res chain seq x y z
N MET A 1 -9.16 10.40 9.51
CA MET A 1 -8.55 11.74 9.38
C MET A 1 -7.48 11.81 8.29
N SER A 2 -6.41 11.00 8.32
CA SER A 2 -5.33 11.11 7.29
C SER A 2 -5.79 10.80 5.86
N SER A 3 -6.67 9.81 5.63
CA SER A 3 -7.18 9.51 4.29
C SER A 3 -8.12 10.60 3.73
N GLN A 4 -8.89 11.26 4.60
CA GLN A 4 -9.83 12.32 4.24
C GLN A 4 -9.13 13.61 3.82
N LEU A 5 -7.96 13.92 4.36
CA LEU A 5 -7.17 15.08 3.94
C LEU A 5 -6.48 14.84 2.58
N GLY A 6 -6.20 13.58 2.24
CA GLY A 6 -5.56 13.19 0.98
C GLY A 6 -6.45 13.28 -0.28
N THR A 7 -7.72 13.68 -0.13
CA THR A 7 -8.70 13.83 -1.23
C THR A 7 -8.74 15.24 -1.82
N TYR A 8 -8.20 16.25 -1.12
CA TYR A 8 -8.18 17.63 -1.62
C TYR A 8 -7.04 17.83 -2.64
N PRO A 9 -7.32 18.28 -3.88
CA PRO A 9 -6.33 18.35 -4.95
C PRO A 9 -5.10 19.20 -4.60
N ASN A 10 -5.30 20.38 -4.00
CA ASN A 10 -4.22 21.30 -3.67
C ASN A 10 -3.28 20.73 -2.59
N MET A 11 -3.84 20.13 -1.55
CA MET A 11 -3.04 19.44 -0.52
C MET A 11 -2.31 18.25 -1.12
N LYS A 12 -2.97 17.46 -1.97
CA LYS A 12 -2.36 16.30 -2.62
C LYS A 12 -1.17 16.72 -3.49
N LYS A 13 -1.28 17.81 -4.26
CA LYS A 13 -0.18 18.35 -5.06
C LYS A 13 1.04 18.71 -4.20
N ILE A 14 0.83 19.40 -3.08
CA ILE A 14 1.90 19.76 -2.14
C ILE A 14 2.55 18.50 -1.56
N LEU A 15 1.74 17.51 -1.14
CA LEU A 15 2.23 16.27 -0.57
C LEU A 15 3.00 15.41 -1.58
N ILE A 16 2.56 15.35 -2.84
CA ILE A 16 3.30 14.65 -3.92
C ILE A 16 4.67 15.28 -4.10
N ASN A 17 4.76 16.61 -4.16
CA ASN A 17 6.05 17.29 -4.31
C ASN A 17 6.98 16.99 -3.13
N LYS A 18 6.43 16.99 -1.90
CA LYS A 18 7.20 16.64 -0.70
C LYS A 18 7.67 15.18 -0.75
N GLN A 19 6.83 14.24 -1.16
CA GLN A 19 7.20 12.83 -1.31
C GLN A 19 8.29 12.64 -2.36
N ARG A 20 8.17 13.31 -3.52
CA ARG A 20 9.18 13.26 -4.58
C ARG A 20 10.53 13.82 -4.14
N SER A 21 10.55 14.85 -3.29
CA SER A 21 11.79 15.41 -2.73
C SER A 21 12.56 14.46 -1.81
N LEU A 22 11.94 13.35 -1.36
CA LEU A 22 12.61 12.32 -0.55
C LEU A 22 13.36 11.28 -1.40
N LYS A 23 13.30 11.39 -2.73
CA LYS A 23 14.08 10.52 -3.62
C LYS A 23 15.55 10.96 -3.59
N TYR A 24 16.43 10.07 -3.14
CA TYR A 24 17.88 10.28 -3.11
C TYR A 24 18.61 9.26 -4.00
N LEU A 25 19.90 9.52 -4.27
CA LEU A 25 20.74 8.70 -5.17
C LEU A 25 20.86 7.23 -4.74
N SER A 26 20.86 6.96 -3.43
CA SER A 26 20.93 5.60 -2.87
C SER A 26 19.66 4.76 -3.09
N GLY A 27 18.63 5.32 -3.74
CA GLY A 27 17.35 4.67 -3.96
C GLY A 27 16.29 5.04 -2.91
N LEU A 28 15.07 4.55 -3.12
CA LEU A 28 13.93 4.79 -2.25
C LEU A 28 12.95 3.62 -2.35
N ILE A 29 12.54 3.06 -1.21
CA ILE A 29 11.35 2.21 -1.11
C ILE A 29 10.21 3.10 -0.62
N ALA A 30 9.14 3.21 -1.41
CA ALA A 30 7.97 4.03 -1.09
C ALA A 30 6.73 3.14 -0.95
N GLU A 31 6.05 3.24 0.19
CA GLU A 31 4.79 2.53 0.46
C GLU A 31 3.61 3.52 0.46
N GLY A 32 2.53 3.17 -0.23
CA GLY A 32 1.32 3.97 -0.23
C GLY A 32 0.32 3.53 -1.29
N ARG A 33 -0.82 4.23 -1.38
CA ARG A 33 -1.95 3.87 -2.25
C ARG A 33 -1.73 4.19 -3.72
N ASP A 34 -1.04 5.28 -4.03
CA ASP A 34 -0.86 5.80 -5.38
C ASP A 34 0.60 6.07 -5.73
N MET A 35 1.52 5.35 -5.07
CA MET A 35 2.97 5.54 -5.26
C MET A 35 3.39 5.22 -6.69
N GLY A 36 2.94 4.11 -7.27
CA GLY A 36 3.32 3.73 -8.63
C GLY A 36 2.49 4.37 -9.75
N THR A 37 1.37 5.03 -9.41
CA THR A 37 0.45 5.66 -10.39
C THR A 37 0.60 7.17 -10.45
N ALA A 38 0.71 7.85 -9.31
CA ALA A 38 0.73 9.31 -9.25
C ALA A 38 2.07 9.86 -8.72
N VAL A 39 2.61 9.29 -7.65
CA VAL A 39 3.80 9.86 -6.99
C VAL A 39 5.07 9.57 -7.77
N PHE A 40 5.33 8.30 -8.10
CA PHE A 40 6.49 7.80 -8.81
C PHE A 40 6.06 6.91 -9.99
N PRO A 41 5.40 7.48 -11.02
CA PRO A 41 4.99 6.73 -12.21
C PRO A 41 6.17 6.10 -12.96
N ASP A 42 7.38 6.64 -12.79
CA ASP A 42 8.61 6.14 -13.44
C ASP A 42 9.45 5.24 -12.51
N ALA A 43 8.86 4.72 -11.42
CA ALA A 43 9.55 3.77 -10.55
C ALA A 43 10.00 2.52 -11.33
N VAL A 44 11.27 2.13 -11.16
CA VAL A 44 11.91 0.99 -11.84
C VAL A 44 11.19 -0.33 -11.53
N ILE A 45 10.77 -0.50 -10.28
CA ILE A 45 10.00 -1.65 -9.81
C ILE A 45 8.78 -1.14 -9.04
N LYS A 46 7.63 -1.74 -9.32
CA LYS A 46 6.36 -1.44 -8.66
C LYS A 46 5.74 -2.74 -8.21
N PHE A 47 5.39 -2.83 -6.94
CA PHE A 47 4.60 -3.93 -6.40
C PHE A 47 3.20 -3.43 -6.07
N PHE A 48 2.20 -4.22 -6.42
CA PHE A 48 0.84 -4.09 -5.91
C PHE A 48 0.58 -5.28 -4.98
N LEU A 49 0.79 -5.06 -3.69
CA LEU A 49 0.59 -6.08 -2.66
C LEU A 49 -0.89 -6.10 -2.26
N ASP A 50 -1.54 -7.25 -2.41
CA ASP A 50 -2.94 -7.44 -2.02
C ASP A 50 -3.10 -8.67 -1.11
N ALA A 51 -4.29 -8.82 -0.55
CA ALA A 51 -4.76 -10.02 0.13
C ALA A 51 -6.28 -9.94 0.37
N ASP A 52 -6.91 -11.10 0.56
CA ASP A 52 -8.30 -11.19 0.97
C ASP A 52 -8.58 -10.32 2.19
N LEU A 53 -9.75 -9.66 2.19
CA LEU A 53 -10.15 -8.73 3.23
C LEU A 53 -10.18 -9.42 4.60
N GLU A 54 -10.71 -10.63 4.66
CA GLU A 54 -10.81 -11.46 5.85
C GLU A 54 -9.43 -11.70 6.45
N VAL A 55 -8.45 -12.05 5.63
CA VAL A 55 -7.05 -12.27 6.06
C VAL A 55 -6.44 -10.96 6.58
N ARG A 56 -6.66 -9.84 5.88
CA ARG A 56 -6.17 -8.53 6.33
C ARG A 56 -6.79 -8.10 7.67
N VAL A 57 -8.09 -8.33 7.85
CA VAL A 57 -8.82 -8.07 9.10
C VAL A 57 -8.28 -8.93 10.24
N GLN A 58 -8.06 -10.23 9.99
CA GLN A 58 -7.47 -11.13 10.99
C GLN A 58 -6.06 -10.68 11.41
N ARG A 59 -5.19 -10.36 10.44
CA ARG A 59 -3.83 -9.84 10.72
C ARG A 59 -3.87 -8.56 11.55
N ARG A 60 -4.77 -7.63 11.21
CA ARG A 60 -4.94 -6.37 11.92
C ARG A 60 -5.48 -6.56 13.34
N ALA A 61 -6.43 -7.48 13.52
CA ALA A 61 -6.96 -7.84 14.83
C ALA A 61 -5.87 -8.42 15.74
N ILE A 62 -5.01 -9.29 15.22
CA ILE A 62 -3.87 -9.83 15.98
C ILE A 62 -2.91 -8.71 16.38
N GLU A 63 -2.60 -7.77 15.48
CA GLU A 63 -1.76 -6.62 15.79
C GLU A 63 -2.33 -5.75 16.91
N PHE A 64 -3.65 -5.49 16.88
CA PHE A 64 -4.33 -4.72 17.92
C PHE A 64 -4.37 -5.44 19.27
N LYS A 65 -4.68 -6.74 19.28
CA LYS A 65 -4.63 -7.56 20.50
C LYS A 65 -3.23 -7.56 21.13
N LYS A 66 -2.16 -7.68 20.33
CA LYS A 66 -0.77 -7.60 20.80
C LYS A 66 -0.42 -6.25 21.45
N LYS A 67 -1.10 -5.18 21.06
CA LYS A 67 -0.96 -3.83 21.63
C LYS A 67 -1.89 -3.58 22.83
N GLY A 68 -2.67 -4.57 23.26
CA GLY A 68 -3.59 -4.46 24.39
C GLY A 68 -4.94 -3.81 24.07
N TYR A 69 -5.27 -3.63 22.78
CA TYR A 69 -6.57 -3.06 22.39
C TYR A 69 -7.65 -4.14 22.33
N HIS A 70 -8.87 -3.77 22.76
CA HIS A 70 -10.06 -4.57 22.47
C HIS A 70 -10.35 -4.50 20.96
N VAL A 71 -10.66 -5.65 20.35
CA VAL A 71 -11.02 -5.74 18.94
C VAL A 71 -12.43 -6.29 18.77
N ASN A 72 -13.32 -5.50 18.16
CA ASN A 72 -14.55 -6.00 17.58
C ASN A 72 -14.26 -6.36 16.11
N TYR A 73 -14.38 -7.65 15.77
CA TYR A 73 -14.05 -8.15 14.43
C TYR A 73 -15.00 -7.63 13.35
N GLU A 74 -16.30 -7.57 13.63
CA GLU A 74 -17.31 -7.10 12.66
C GLU A 74 -17.12 -5.62 12.36
N GLU A 75 -16.88 -4.82 13.40
CA GLU A 75 -16.60 -3.40 13.24
C GLU A 75 -15.32 -3.17 12.44
N LEU A 76 -14.24 -3.89 12.77
CA LEU A 76 -12.97 -3.79 12.04
C LEU A 76 -13.12 -4.21 10.58
N PHE A 77 -13.89 -5.27 10.31
CA PHE A 77 -14.19 -5.72 8.95
C PHE A 77 -14.90 -4.62 8.16
N MET A 78 -15.99 -4.06 8.70
CA MET A 78 -16.76 -3.01 8.02
C MET A 78 -15.91 -1.75 7.82
N GLN A 79 -15.11 -1.35 8.80
CA GLN A 79 -14.20 -0.22 8.67
C GLN A 79 -13.18 -0.42 7.55
N MET A 80 -12.58 -1.62 7.45
CA MET A 80 -11.61 -1.94 6.41
C MET A 80 -12.26 -2.03 5.03
N LYS A 81 -13.44 -2.67 4.92
CA LYS A 81 -14.22 -2.74 3.68
C LYS A 81 -14.55 -1.34 3.13
N ASN A 82 -15.16 -0.49 3.96
CA ASN A 82 -15.56 0.86 3.58
C ASN A 82 -14.34 1.70 3.15
N ARG A 83 -13.20 1.49 3.83
CA ARG A 83 -11.95 2.15 3.47
C ARG A 83 -11.44 1.70 2.11
N ASP A 84 -11.46 0.41 1.81
CA ASP A 84 -11.02 -0.10 0.51
C ASP A 84 -11.92 0.40 -0.63
N GLU A 85 -13.24 0.39 -0.43
CA GLU A 85 -14.20 0.95 -1.39
C GLU A 85 -13.94 2.44 -1.61
N SER A 86 -13.74 3.22 -0.55
CA SER A 86 -13.42 4.64 -0.66
C SER A 86 -12.07 4.90 -1.34
N ASP A 87 -11.04 4.09 -1.04
CA ASP A 87 -9.71 4.22 -1.64
C ASP A 87 -9.74 3.89 -3.14
N ARG A 88 -10.58 2.93 -3.58
CA ARG A 88 -10.74 2.57 -5.00
C ARG A 88 -11.59 3.58 -5.78
N ASN A 89 -12.64 4.12 -5.17
CA ASN A 89 -13.62 4.99 -5.85
C ASN A 89 -13.34 6.49 -5.76
N ARG A 90 -12.24 6.91 -5.10
CA ARG A 90 -11.88 8.33 -5.00
C ARG A 90 -11.59 8.95 -6.38
N LEU A 91 -12.05 10.19 -6.57
CA LEU A 91 -11.91 10.92 -7.83
C LEU A 91 -10.45 11.21 -8.22
N PHE A 92 -9.59 11.54 -7.24
CA PHE A 92 -8.20 11.90 -7.47
C PHE A 92 -7.26 10.84 -6.90
N SER A 93 -6.33 10.27 -7.67
CA SER A 93 -5.42 9.21 -7.22
C SER A 93 -6.11 7.96 -6.62
N PRO A 94 -7.04 7.32 -7.34
CA PRO A 94 -7.65 6.07 -6.90
C PRO A 94 -6.60 4.98 -6.63
N LEU A 95 -6.90 4.10 -5.68
CA LEU A 95 -6.15 2.87 -5.49
C LEU A 95 -6.43 1.97 -6.69
N CYS A 96 -5.48 1.93 -7.62
CA CYS A 96 -5.51 1.07 -8.78
C CYS A 96 -4.13 0.48 -9.04
N ILE A 97 -4.09 -0.63 -9.77
CA ILE A 97 -2.85 -1.32 -10.11
C ILE A 97 -2.05 -0.42 -11.06
N PRO A 98 -0.81 -0.03 -10.71
CA PRO A 98 0.01 0.77 -11.61
C PRO A 98 0.39 0.02 -12.88
N LYS A 99 0.58 0.78 -13.97
CA LYS A 99 1.13 0.21 -15.20
C LYS A 99 2.48 -0.46 -14.92
N ASN A 100 2.62 -1.69 -15.41
CA ASN A 100 3.78 -2.57 -15.25
C ASN A 100 4.07 -2.97 -13.78
N ALA A 101 3.09 -2.87 -12.88
CA ALA A 101 3.22 -3.37 -11.52
C ALA A 101 3.15 -4.89 -11.46
N ILE A 102 3.92 -5.45 -10.54
CA ILE A 102 3.88 -6.86 -10.18
C ILE A 102 2.84 -7.01 -9.09
N ILE A 103 1.79 -7.77 -9.36
CA ILE A 103 0.75 -8.07 -8.39
C ILE A 103 1.26 -9.21 -7.51
N LEU A 104 1.28 -9.00 -6.20
CA LEU A 104 1.65 -10.02 -5.23
C LEU A 104 0.46 -10.24 -4.30
N ASP A 105 -0.20 -11.38 -4.42
CA ASP A 105 -1.25 -11.79 -3.50
C ASP A 105 -0.62 -12.49 -2.29
N SER A 106 -0.76 -11.88 -1.13
CA SER A 106 -0.20 -12.36 0.12
C SER A 106 -1.21 -13.12 0.98
N THR A 107 -2.39 -13.47 0.47
CA THR A 107 -3.48 -14.12 1.22
C THR A 107 -2.99 -15.34 2.00
N TYR A 108 -2.25 -16.23 1.34
CA TYR A 108 -1.72 -17.46 1.94
C TYR A 108 -0.20 -17.41 2.21
N MET A 109 0.39 -16.22 2.24
CA MET A 109 1.80 -16.03 2.48
C MET A 109 2.08 -15.56 3.91
N THR A 110 3.15 -16.08 4.49
CA THR A 110 3.80 -15.54 5.68
C THR A 110 4.61 -14.30 5.33
N LEU A 111 4.98 -13.50 6.35
CA LEU A 111 5.84 -12.33 6.15
C LEU A 111 7.18 -12.70 5.48
N SER A 112 7.79 -13.81 5.92
CA SER A 112 9.07 -14.28 5.37
C SER A 112 8.95 -14.65 3.89
N GLU A 113 7.85 -15.29 3.49
CA GLU A 113 7.59 -15.62 2.08
C GLU A 113 7.38 -14.37 1.23
N VAL A 114 6.60 -13.39 1.72
CA VAL A 114 6.41 -12.11 1.02
C VAL A 114 7.75 -11.40 0.81
N ILE A 115 8.57 -11.30 1.86
CA ILE A 115 9.90 -10.68 1.80
C ILE A 115 10.78 -11.41 0.79
N LYS A 116 10.84 -12.74 0.87
CA LYS A 116 11.64 -13.56 -0.05
C LYS A 116 11.22 -13.35 -1.50
N SER A 117 9.93 -13.42 -1.81
CA SER A 117 9.41 -13.20 -3.16
C SER A 117 9.75 -11.80 -3.69
N ILE A 118 9.57 -10.75 -2.86
CA ILE A 118 9.92 -9.37 -3.25
C ILE A 118 11.41 -9.24 -3.55
N ILE A 119 12.29 -9.77 -2.68
CA ILE A 119 13.74 -9.69 -2.87
C ILE A 119 14.18 -10.43 -4.15
N GLU A 120 13.70 -11.65 -4.37
CA GLU A 120 14.03 -12.43 -5.57
C GLU A 120 13.65 -11.68 -6.86
N ILE A 121 12.50 -11.02 -6.86
CA ILE A 121 12.04 -10.21 -7.99
C ILE A 121 12.92 -8.97 -8.19
N ILE A 122 13.28 -8.30 -7.10
CA ILE A 122 14.16 -7.12 -7.14
C ILE A 122 15.52 -7.49 -7.74
N LEU A 123 16.14 -8.56 -7.23
CA LEU A 123 17.45 -9.01 -7.71
C LEU A 123 17.45 -9.36 -9.20
N LYS A 124 16.39 -10.03 -9.68
CA LYS A 124 16.22 -10.34 -11.11
C LYS A 124 16.07 -9.11 -12.01
N LYS A 125 15.52 -8.01 -11.49
CA LYS A 125 15.23 -6.79 -12.26
C LYS A 125 16.32 -5.74 -12.21
N ILE A 126 17.14 -5.72 -11.16
CA ILE A 126 18.16 -4.68 -10.97
C ILE A 126 19.52 -5.09 -11.57
N GLU A 127 19.70 -6.34 -12.03
CA GLU A 127 21.00 -6.84 -12.55
C GLU A 127 22.16 -6.42 -11.64
N ILE A 128 22.10 -6.86 -10.37
CA ILE A 128 23.25 -6.81 -9.48
C ILE A 128 24.09 -8.07 -9.72
#